data_AF-R3WM31-F1
#
_entry.id   AF-R3WM31-F1
#
_cell.length_a   1.000
_cell.length_b   1.000
_cell.length_c   1.000
_cell.angle_alpha   90.00
_cell.angle_beta   90.00
_cell.angle_gamma   90.00
#
_symmetry.space_group_name_H-M   'P 1'
#
loop_
_entity.id
_entity.type
_entity.pdbx_description
1 polymer ?
#
loop_
_entity_poly.entity_id
_entity_poly.type
_entity_poly.pdbx_seq_one_letter_code
_entity_poly.pdbx_strand_id
1 'polypeptide(L)'
;MDESQGEQLEQEYQALIGTWKRINLENEVFCLSKIDNILYISYNQGELSPLALISKEKRKNGNYYCFINEEKKKGYNFFLKNEETMTVNSFTSVEGVDSISPPLEYRKTDEK
;
A
#
# COMPACT_ATOMS: atom_id res chain seq x y z
N MET A 1 -7.00 -22.18 -8.78
CA MET A 1 -7.29 -20.83 -8.26
C MET A 1 -8.49 -20.33 -9.02
N ASP A 2 -9.48 -19.78 -8.33
CA ASP A 2 -10.72 -19.29 -8.93
C ASP A 2 -10.41 -17.96 -9.65
N GLU A 3 -10.48 -17.93 -10.99
CA GLU A 3 -10.16 -16.75 -11.80
C GLU A 3 -11.01 -15.52 -11.38
N SER A 4 -12.21 -15.78 -10.86
CA SER A 4 -13.14 -14.78 -10.33
C SER A 4 -12.57 -13.96 -9.15
N GLN A 5 -11.80 -14.57 -8.26
CA GLN A 5 -11.19 -13.87 -7.13
C GLN A 5 -10.00 -13.01 -7.57
N GLY A 6 -9.26 -13.46 -8.58
CA GLY A 6 -8.12 -12.71 -9.12
C GLY A 6 -8.54 -11.41 -9.83
N GLU A 7 -9.61 -11.47 -10.64
CA GLU A 7 -10.16 -10.30 -11.32
C GLU A 7 -10.78 -9.30 -10.33
N GLN A 8 -11.43 -9.78 -9.28
CA GLN A 8 -12.00 -8.92 -8.25
C GLN A 8 -10.90 -8.16 -7.50
N LEU A 9 -9.81 -8.84 -7.13
CA LEU A 9 -8.64 -8.19 -6.50
C LEU A 9 -7.95 -7.18 -7.44
N GLU A 10 -7.96 -7.45 -8.74
CA GLU A 10 -7.38 -6.54 -9.73
C GLU A 10 -8.07 -5.18 -9.76
N GLN A 11 -9.40 -5.16 -9.88
CA GLN A 11 -10.17 -3.92 -9.82
C GLN A 11 -9.98 -3.20 -8.48
N GLU A 12 -9.78 -3.95 -7.39
CA GLU A 12 -9.59 -3.39 -6.07
C GLU A 12 -8.24 -2.70 -5.86
N TYR A 13 -7.18 -3.20 -6.48
CA TYR A 13 -5.84 -2.63 -6.36
C TYR A 13 -5.54 -1.55 -7.39
N GLN A 14 -6.30 -1.43 -8.48
CA GLN A 14 -6.06 -0.44 -9.54
C GLN A 14 -5.85 0.99 -9.03
N ALA A 15 -6.58 1.39 -7.98
CA ALA A 15 -6.44 2.73 -7.41
C ALA A 15 -5.13 2.92 -6.62
N LEU A 16 -4.58 1.85 -6.04
CA LEU A 16 -3.33 1.85 -5.28
C LEU A 16 -2.10 1.65 -6.16
N ILE A 17 -2.22 0.85 -7.22
CA ILE A 17 -1.11 0.52 -8.12
C ILE A 17 -0.59 1.79 -8.78
N GLY A 18 0.73 1.96 -8.72
CA GLY A 18 1.42 3.12 -9.25
C GLY A 18 2.63 3.55 -8.43
N THR A 19 3.25 4.63 -8.88
CA THR A 19 4.36 5.33 -8.26
C THR A 19 3.83 6.50 -7.44
N TRP A 20 4.31 6.62 -6.21
CA TRP A 20 3.84 7.60 -5.22
C TRP A 20 5.03 8.34 -4.63
N LYS A 21 5.09 9.67 -4.78
CA LYS A 21 6.15 10.54 -4.22
C LYS A 21 5.68 11.22 -2.94
N ARG A 22 6.51 11.23 -1.90
CA ARG A 22 6.19 11.91 -0.63
C ARG A 22 6.05 13.41 -0.83
N ILE A 23 5.00 14.02 -0.27
CA ILE A 23 4.69 15.44 -0.50
C ILE A 23 5.74 16.39 0.09
N ASN A 24 6.39 16.01 1.20
CA ASN A 24 7.35 16.86 1.92
C ASN A 24 8.81 16.44 1.74
N LEU A 25 9.07 15.41 0.93
CA LEU A 25 10.42 14.86 0.72
C LEU A 25 10.57 14.45 -0.73
N GLU A 26 11.40 15.20 -1.43
CA GLU A 26 11.82 14.83 -2.77
C GLU A 26 12.75 13.62 -2.66
N ASN A 27 12.55 12.61 -3.52
CA ASN A 27 13.30 11.34 -3.56
C ASN A 27 12.83 10.21 -2.64
N GLU A 28 11.75 10.38 -1.87
CA GLU A 28 11.07 9.24 -1.25
C GLU A 28 9.89 8.79 -2.11
N VAL A 29 10.04 7.62 -2.71
CA VAL A 29 9.09 7.04 -3.67
C VAL A 29 8.69 5.64 -3.23
N PHE A 30 7.38 5.40 -3.22
CA PHE A 30 6.80 4.07 -3.09
C PHE A 30 6.27 3.64 -4.44
N CYS A 31 6.62 2.43 -4.87
CA CYS A 31 5.99 1.79 -6.01
C CYS A 31 5.11 0.66 -5.48
N LEU A 32 3.83 0.71 -5.82
CA LEU A 32 2.89 -0.36 -5.62
C LEU A 32 2.63 -1.00 -6.98
N SER A 33 2.94 -2.29 -7.08
CA SER A 33 2.74 -3.07 -8.30
C SER A 33 1.96 -4.34 -7.96
N LYS A 34 1.30 -4.93 -8.95
CA LYS A 34 0.59 -6.19 -8.80
C LYS A 34 1.22 -7.21 -9.74
N ILE A 35 1.59 -8.35 -9.19
CA ILE A 35 2.03 -9.51 -9.97
C ILE A 35 1.11 -10.65 -9.57
N ASP A 36 0.43 -11.24 -10.55
CA ASP A 36 -0.66 -12.20 -10.35
C ASP A 36 -1.72 -11.68 -9.39
N ASN A 37 -1.91 -12.31 -8.21
CA ASN A 37 -2.92 -11.92 -7.21
C ASN A 37 -2.30 -11.25 -5.97
N ILE A 38 -1.03 -10.86 -6.05
CA ILE A 38 -0.28 -10.33 -4.91
C ILE A 38 0.10 -8.87 -5.20
N LEU A 39 -0.18 -8.00 -4.24
CA LEU A 39 0.31 -6.62 -4.27
C LEU A 39 1.75 -6.61 -3.74
N TYR A 40 2.62 -5.88 -4.40
CA TYR A 40 4.02 -5.71 -4.03
C TYR A 40 4.30 -4.25 -3.74
N ILE A 41 5.10 -4.01 -2.70
CA ILE A 41 5.63 -2.69 -2.36
C ILE A 41 7.15 -2.68 -2.55
N SER A 42 7.66 -1.61 -3.14
CA SER A 42 9.09 -1.28 -3.10
C SER A 42 9.27 0.18 -2.71
N TYR A 43 10.33 0.45 -1.97
CA TYR A 43 10.73 1.80 -1.60
C TYR A 43 11.99 2.20 -2.36
N ASN A 44 11.98 3.33 -3.07
CA ASN A 44 13.10 3.87 -3.86
C ASN A 44 13.77 2.85 -4.80
N GLN A 45 12.96 2.11 -5.57
CA GLN A 45 13.42 1.04 -6.46
C GLN A 45 14.19 -0.09 -5.74
N GLY A 46 14.01 -0.20 -4.43
CA GLY A 46 14.49 -1.32 -3.65
C GLY A 46 13.75 -2.62 -3.97
N GLU A 47 14.05 -3.65 -3.19
CA GLU A 47 13.45 -4.97 -3.32
C GLU A 47 11.91 -4.93 -3.23
N LEU A 48 11.24 -5.57 -4.20
CA LEU A 48 9.81 -5.82 -4.17
C LEU A 48 9.47 -6.75 -3.01
N SER A 49 8.54 -6.33 -2.16
CA SER A 49 8.12 -7.07 -0.98
C SER A 49 6.62 -7.39 -1.11
N PRO A 50 6.20 -8.67 -1.05
CA PRO A 50 4.80 -9.02 -1.18
C PRO A 50 3.98 -8.50 0.02
N LEU A 51 2.73 -8.17 -0.24
CA LEU A 51 1.77 -7.67 0.74
C LEU A 51 0.48 -8.51 0.67
N ALA A 52 0.10 -9.09 1.80
CA ALA A 52 -1.19 -9.74 1.98
C ALA A 52 -2.19 -8.73 2.53
N LEU A 53 -3.35 -8.59 1.89
CA LEU A 53 -4.44 -7.75 2.38
C LEU A 53 -5.09 -8.41 3.60
N ILE A 54 -5.11 -7.70 4.72
CA ILE A 54 -5.69 -8.17 5.99
C ILE A 54 -7.06 -7.53 6.24
N SER A 55 -7.22 -6.26 5.88
CA SER A 55 -8.49 -5.56 6.06
C SER A 55 -8.65 -4.43 5.05
N LYS A 56 -9.91 -4.14 4.72
CA LYS A 56 -10.32 -3.04 3.85
C LYS A 56 -11.60 -2.41 4.39
N GLU A 57 -11.63 -1.08 4.44
CA GLU A 57 -12.79 -0.32 4.90
C GLU A 57 -13.04 0.87 3.97
N LYS A 58 -14.28 1.04 3.51
CA LYS A 58 -14.71 2.26 2.83
C LYS A 58 -15.11 3.29 3.88
N ARG A 59 -14.49 4.48 3.83
CA ARG A 59 -14.77 5.60 4.74
C ARG A 59 -15.34 6.77 3.95
N LYS A 60 -15.94 7.73 4.67
CA LYS A 60 -16.56 8.94 4.06
C LYS A 60 -15.59 9.72 3.15
N ASN A 61 -14.30 9.69 3.46
CA ASN A 61 -13.27 10.50 2.81
C ASN A 61 -12.19 9.66 2.10
N GLY A 62 -12.47 8.40 1.76
CA GLY A 62 -11.50 7.54 1.09
C GLY A 62 -11.64 6.05 1.40
N ASN A 63 -10.73 5.26 0.86
CA ASN A 63 -10.64 3.82 1.12
C ASN A 63 -9.42 3.54 2.00
N TYR A 64 -9.63 2.72 3.02
CA TYR A 64 -8.58 2.26 3.91
C TYR A 64 -8.23 0.81 3.58
N TYR A 65 -6.95 0.52 3.52
CA TYR A 65 -6.41 -0.81 3.29
C TYR A 65 -5.31 -1.09 4.32
N CYS A 66 -5.37 -2.26 4.94
CA CYS A 66 -4.34 -2.76 5.85
C CYS A 66 -3.71 -4.00 5.22
N PHE A 67 -2.41 -3.95 5.00
CA PHE A 67 -1.63 -5.06 4.49
C PHE A 67 -0.58 -5.49 5.49
N ILE A 68 -0.16 -6.74 5.39
CA ILE A 68 0.99 -7.28 6.11
C ILE A 68 1.99 -7.89 5.13
N ASN A 69 3.26 -7.67 5.40
CA ASN A 69 4.35 -8.49 4.91
C ASN A 69 4.74 -9.44 6.04
N GLU A 70 4.34 -10.70 5.93
CA GLU A 70 4.61 -11.71 6.96
C GLU A 70 6.10 -12.01 7.10
N GLU A 71 6.84 -12.04 5.98
CA GLU A 71 8.29 -12.33 5.94
C GLU A 71 9.11 -11.28 6.72
N LYS A 72 8.75 -10.01 6.58
CA LYS A 72 9.40 -8.85 7.20
C LYS A 72 8.73 -8.44 8.52
N LYS A 73 7.68 -9.16 8.96
CA LYS A 73 6.86 -8.86 10.16
C LYS A 73 6.43 -7.38 10.22
N LYS A 74 6.06 -6.83 9.06
CA LYS A 74 5.79 -5.40 8.89
C LYS A 74 4.44 -5.20 8.21
N GLY A 75 3.60 -4.37 8.81
CA GLY A 75 2.32 -3.98 8.27
C GLY A 75 2.33 -2.57 7.67
N TYR A 76 1.41 -2.34 6.75
CA TYR A 76 1.24 -1.09 6.03
C TYR A 76 -0.24 -0.73 5.98
N ASN A 77 -0.58 0.43 6.50
CA ASN A 77 -1.89 1.03 6.37
C ASN A 77 -1.84 2.06 5.24
N PHE A 78 -2.60 1.83 4.18
CA PHE A 78 -2.79 2.76 3.08
C PHE A 78 -4.18 3.37 3.17
N PHE A 79 -4.24 4.66 3.38
CA PHE A 79 -5.48 5.43 3.33
C PHE A 79 -5.49 6.26 2.05
N LEU A 80 -6.24 5.77 1.06
CA LEU A 80 -6.41 6.42 -0.22
C LEU A 80 -7.53 7.46 -0.13
N LYS A 81 -7.16 8.74 -0.03
CA LYS A 81 -8.11 9.87 0.08
C LYS A 81 -8.87 10.08 -1.23
N ASN A 82 -8.15 9.99 -2.34
CA ASN A 82 -8.63 10.07 -3.72
C ASN A 82 -7.64 9.31 -4.62
N GLU A 83 -7.86 9.30 -5.94
CA GLU A 83 -7.00 8.57 -6.88
C GLU A 83 -5.55 9.10 -6.96
N GLU A 84 -5.27 10.28 -6.39
CA GLU A 84 -3.98 10.97 -6.52
C GLU A 84 -3.23 11.14 -5.19
N THR A 85 -3.89 10.97 -4.04
CA THR A 85 -3.34 11.25 -2.71
C THR A 85 -3.60 10.11 -1.75
N MET A 86 -2.54 9.67 -1.08
CA MET A 86 -2.56 8.57 -0.14
C MET A 86 -1.79 8.92 1.13
N THR A 87 -2.25 8.42 2.26
CA THR A 87 -1.51 8.43 3.51
C THR A 87 -1.05 7.01 3.82
N VAL A 88 0.23 6.85 4.15
CA VAL A 88 0.83 5.55 4.45
C VAL A 88 1.43 5.59 5.84
N ASN A 89 1.12 4.56 6.62
CA ASN A 89 1.70 4.36 7.94
C ASN A 89 2.23 2.92 7.97
N SER A 90 3.46 2.73 8.42
CA SER A 90 3.97 1.39 8.66
C SER A 90 3.89 1.04 10.13
N PHE A 91 3.65 -0.22 10.43
CA PHE A 91 3.68 -0.74 11.78
C PHE A 91 4.44 -2.06 11.82
N THR A 92 5.01 -2.40 12.97
CA THR A 92 5.66 -3.70 13.16
C THR A 92 4.79 -4.58 14.04
N SER A 93 4.45 -5.77 13.56
CA SER A 93 3.78 -6.79 14.38
C SER A 93 4.86 -7.69 15.00
N VAL A 94 5.61 -7.15 15.95
CA VAL A 94 6.53 -7.93 16.77
C VAL A 94 5.92 -8.02 18.15
N GLU A 95 5.79 -9.23 18.70
CA GLU A 95 5.26 -9.45 20.04
C GLU A 95 5.91 -8.48 21.04
N GLY A 96 5.11 -7.60 21.62
CA GLY A 96 5.53 -6.65 22.65
C GLY A 96 5.92 -5.24 22.20
N VAL A 97 5.88 -4.92 20.90
CA VAL A 97 6.12 -3.55 20.41
C VAL A 97 5.19 -3.19 19.25
N ASP A 98 4.05 -2.56 19.57
CA ASP A 98 3.23 -1.85 18.59
C ASP A 98 3.90 -0.51 18.26
N SER A 99 4.92 -0.55 17.41
CA SER A 99 5.47 0.69 16.83
C SER A 99 4.66 1.03 15.60
N ILE A 100 3.94 2.16 15.66
CA ILE A 100 3.23 2.74 14.52
C ILE A 100 4.00 3.98 14.10
N SER A 101 4.47 4.02 12.86
CA SER A 101 5.07 5.22 12.30
C SER A 101 4.00 6.31 12.14
N PRO A 102 4.34 7.59 12.29
CA PRO A 102 3.41 8.66 11.96
C PRO A 102 2.93 8.53 10.51
N PRO A 103 1.69 8.96 10.21
CA PRO A 103 1.17 8.96 8.85
C PRO A 103 1.99 9.84 7.93
N LEU A 104 2.36 9.30 6.78
CA LEU A 104 3.13 9.98 5.75
C LEU A 104 2.29 10.17 4.50
N GLU A 105 2.30 11.38 3.94
CA GLU A 105 1.47 11.70 2.78
C GLU A 105 2.25 11.60 1.46
N TYR A 106 1.61 10.96 0.48
CA TYR A 106 2.14 10.73 -0.85
C TYR A 106 1.16 11.19 -1.91
N ARG A 107 1.71 11.61 -3.05
CA ARG A 107 0.99 11.94 -4.27
C ARG A 107 1.40 10.99 -5.39
N LYS A 108 0.42 10.52 -6.17
CA LYS A 108 0.66 9.66 -7.33
C LYS A 108 1.45 10.43 -8.40
N THR A 109 2.40 9.77 -9.06
CA THR A 109 3.30 10.39 -10.05
C THR A 109 3.34 9.68 -11.39
N ASP A 110 2.65 8.57 -11.58
CA ASP A 110 2.51 8.02 -12.93
C ASP A 110 1.68 9.03 -13.75
N GLU A 111 2.32 9.66 -14.72
CA GLU A 111 1.66 10.53 -15.69
C GLU A 111 0.66 9.68 -16.48
N LYS A 112 -0.58 10.18 -16.60
CA LYS A 112 -1.59 9.62 -17.51
C LYS A 112 -1.20 9.86 -18.97
#